data_AF-A0A7J6WS80-F1
#
_entry.id   AF-A0A7J6WS80-F1
#
_cell.length_a   1.000
_cell.length_b   1.000
_cell.length_c   1.000
_cell.angle_alpha   90.00
_cell.angle_beta   90.00
_cell.angle_gamma   90.00
#
_symmetry.space_group_name_H-M   'P 1'
#
loop_
_entity.id
_entity.type
_entity.pdbx_description
1 polymer ?
#
loop_
_entity_poly.entity_id
_entity_poly.type
_entity_poly.pdbx_seq_one_letter_code
_entity_poly.pdbx_strand_id
1 'polypeptide(L)'
;MTQHTPGPVAEPAPVPMDDQAPELTVAPIPAAPVPVLAASPSHPQTSVLSSFIVASTSPELPPTMLPSTSLHPMFLFMDKQQTSLCSLNSQQPQSVQTLLGKRTLLEVSDEDHKRIRGALNAFLKPEMLKQYVGNMDGEIKKHFEMHWQGKQTVTVMPLMKTLTFNIMCSLVFNLENGARREKFVKWFEQLIEGVWSIPVNFPFTRFNRSIQATTRIQNLIMDIIHEKRSRKQEANYLDHNDLISSLLSLRGDDNATLLSDQEIVDNVRVVMFAGYDTSSFLLTFLIRHLANDPVVYAAILKVDTRYVHTELDLLHR
;
A
#
# COMPACT_ATOMS: atom_id res chain seq x y z
N MET A 1 -69.30 -6.96 -10.32
CA MET A 1 -67.91 -6.82 -9.84
C MET A 1 -67.01 -7.38 -10.93
N THR A 2 -66.61 -6.51 -11.84
CA THR A 2 -65.81 -6.80 -13.03
C THR A 2 -64.33 -6.79 -12.67
N GLN A 3 -63.63 -7.86 -13.03
CA GLN A 3 -62.18 -8.01 -12.86
C GLN A 3 -61.45 -7.11 -13.85
N HIS A 4 -60.55 -6.26 -13.35
CA HIS A 4 -59.70 -5.40 -14.16
C HIS A 4 -58.33 -6.06 -14.29
N THR A 5 -58.01 -6.56 -15.47
CA THR A 5 -56.65 -6.96 -15.88
C THR A 5 -55.85 -5.70 -16.24
N PRO A 6 -54.61 -5.50 -15.75
CA PRO A 6 -53.75 -4.42 -16.23
C PRO A 6 -53.08 -4.85 -17.55
N GLY A 7 -53.15 -3.98 -18.56
CA GLY A 7 -52.47 -4.15 -19.85
C GLY A 7 -50.94 -3.98 -19.77
N PRO A 8 -50.21 -4.35 -20.82
CA PRO A 8 -48.74 -4.36 -20.82
C PRO A 8 -48.18 -2.93 -20.81
N VAL A 9 -47.17 -2.71 -19.96
CA VAL A 9 -46.39 -1.47 -19.89
C VAL A 9 -45.43 -1.46 -21.09
N ALA A 10 -45.55 -0.44 -21.93
CA ALA A 10 -44.67 -0.22 -23.08
C ALA A 10 -43.24 0.10 -22.64
N GLU A 11 -42.27 -0.61 -23.23
CA GLU A 11 -40.84 -0.38 -23.08
C GLU A 11 -40.43 0.93 -23.79
N PRO A 12 -39.66 1.83 -23.16
CA PRO A 12 -39.24 3.06 -23.82
C PRO A 12 -38.16 2.78 -24.88
N ALA A 13 -38.36 3.35 -26.07
CA ALA A 13 -37.42 3.25 -27.19
C ALA A 13 -36.04 3.84 -26.84
N PRO A 14 -34.94 3.27 -27.38
CA PRO A 14 -33.59 3.75 -27.10
C PRO A 14 -33.36 5.15 -27.71
N VAL A 15 -32.79 6.04 -26.89
CA VAL A 15 -32.35 7.38 -27.30
C VAL A 15 -31.07 7.23 -28.14
N PRO A 16 -30.96 7.87 -29.32
CA PRO A 16 -29.74 7.82 -30.12
C PRO A 16 -28.62 8.60 -29.40
N MET A 17 -27.46 7.96 -29.18
CA MET A 17 -26.25 8.66 -28.72
C MET A 17 -25.68 9.48 -29.87
N ASP A 18 -25.62 10.79 -29.65
CA ASP A 18 -24.96 11.75 -30.52
C ASP A 18 -23.44 11.61 -30.33
N ASP A 19 -22.75 11.16 -31.38
CA ASP A 19 -21.34 10.73 -31.36
C ASP A 19 -20.40 11.92 -31.69
N GLN A 20 -20.52 13.00 -30.91
CA GLN A 20 -19.64 14.16 -31.00
C GLN A 20 -19.16 14.60 -29.61
N ALA A 21 -18.04 14.00 -29.19
CA ALA A 21 -17.23 14.54 -28.11
C ALA A 21 -16.59 15.86 -28.57
N PRO A 22 -16.64 16.95 -27.78
CA PRO A 22 -15.94 18.19 -28.14
C PRO A 22 -14.43 17.99 -27.99
N GLU A 23 -13.71 18.24 -29.07
CA GLU A 23 -12.26 18.28 -29.12
C GLU A 23 -11.75 19.43 -28.23
N LEU A 24 -11.22 19.10 -27.06
CA LEU A 24 -10.59 20.05 -26.13
C LEU A 24 -9.20 20.41 -26.65
N THR A 25 -9.14 21.42 -27.50
CA THR A 25 -7.88 22.05 -27.93
C THR A 25 -7.27 22.80 -26.74
N VAL A 26 -6.28 22.20 -26.07
CA VAL A 26 -5.51 22.86 -25.01
C VAL A 26 -4.58 23.88 -25.67
N ALA A 27 -4.90 25.17 -25.53
CA ALA A 27 -3.99 26.23 -25.92
C ALA A 27 -2.74 26.20 -25.02
N PRO A 28 -1.52 26.38 -25.56
CA PRO A 28 -0.31 26.41 -24.76
C PRO A 28 -0.31 27.64 -23.85
N ILE A 29 -0.13 27.41 -22.56
CA ILE A 29 0.05 28.47 -21.55
C ILE A 29 1.41 29.15 -21.81
N PRO A 30 1.47 30.48 -21.95
CA PRO A 30 2.74 31.16 -22.15
C PRO A 30 3.63 31.00 -20.91
N ALA A 31 4.84 30.48 -21.10
CA ALA A 31 5.84 30.36 -20.06
C ALA A 31 6.28 31.77 -19.61
N ALA A 32 5.92 32.16 -18.39
CA ALA A 32 6.53 33.31 -17.75
C ALA A 32 7.99 32.96 -17.40
N PRO A 33 8.96 33.87 -17.63
CA PRO A 33 10.35 33.61 -17.28
C PRO A 33 10.50 33.53 -15.75
N VAL A 34 10.93 32.38 -15.26
CA VAL A 34 11.32 32.17 -13.86
C VAL A 34 12.66 32.88 -13.62
N PRO A 35 12.81 33.74 -12.60
CA PRO A 35 14.08 34.42 -12.37
C PRO A 35 15.15 33.41 -11.90
N VAL A 36 16.20 33.26 -12.70
CA VAL A 36 17.43 32.56 -12.32
C VAL A 36 18.23 33.53 -11.45
N LEU A 37 18.30 33.26 -10.14
CA LEU A 37 19.16 34.02 -9.23
C LEU A 37 20.62 33.60 -9.50
N ALA A 38 21.37 34.44 -10.22
CA ALA A 38 22.79 34.23 -10.48
C ALA A 38 23.58 34.42 -9.17
N ALA A 39 24.14 33.34 -8.62
CA ALA A 39 25.08 33.40 -7.50
C ALA A 39 26.50 33.70 -8.00
N SER A 40 27.20 34.63 -7.33
CA SER A 40 28.57 35.06 -7.63
C SER A 40 29.60 33.94 -7.37
N PRO A 41 30.65 33.78 -8.20
CA PRO A 41 31.53 32.61 -8.15
C PRO A 41 32.69 32.84 -7.17
N SER A 42 32.53 32.40 -5.93
CA SER A 42 33.67 32.27 -5.02
C SER A 42 33.45 31.13 -4.02
N HIS A 43 33.46 29.87 -4.49
CA HIS A 43 33.90 28.67 -3.77
C HIS A 43 33.60 27.39 -4.60
N PRO A 44 34.49 26.39 -4.67
CA PRO A 44 34.32 25.22 -5.53
C PRO A 44 33.34 24.14 -4.99
N GLN A 45 32.47 24.45 -4.03
CA GLN A 45 31.47 23.51 -3.48
C GLN A 45 30.01 23.89 -3.78
N THR A 46 29.75 24.94 -4.56
CA THR A 46 28.40 25.39 -4.93
C THR A 46 27.81 24.71 -6.17
N SER A 47 28.53 23.81 -6.84
CA SER A 47 28.06 23.23 -8.13
C SER A 47 27.01 22.12 -8.01
N VAL A 48 26.73 21.59 -6.81
CA VAL A 48 25.72 20.53 -6.61
C VAL A 48 24.33 21.09 -6.26
N LEU A 49 24.26 22.34 -5.78
CA LEU A 49 23.00 23.00 -5.40
C LEU A 49 22.34 23.74 -6.57
N SER A 50 23.04 23.97 -7.68
CA SER A 50 22.55 24.72 -8.85
C SER A 50 21.48 24.00 -9.68
N SER A 51 21.13 22.76 -9.33
CA SER A 51 20.26 21.89 -10.14
C SER A 51 18.97 21.47 -9.42
N PHE A 52 18.65 22.06 -8.26
CA PHE A 52 17.36 21.83 -7.59
C PHE A 52 16.34 22.88 -8.04
N ILE A 53 15.16 22.43 -8.47
CA ILE A 53 14.04 23.33 -8.74
C ILE A 53 13.34 23.55 -7.40
N VAL A 54 13.35 24.79 -6.91
CA VAL A 54 12.47 25.21 -5.82
C VAL A 54 11.06 25.28 -6.40
N ALA A 55 10.20 24.34 -6.02
CA ALA A 55 8.78 24.49 -6.33
C ALA A 55 8.26 25.69 -5.53
N SER A 56 7.84 26.77 -6.21
CA SER A 56 7.23 27.94 -5.58
C SER A 56 6.04 27.51 -4.72
N THR A 57 6.14 27.66 -3.40
CA THR A 57 5.16 27.13 -2.45
C THR A 57 4.14 28.18 -2.00
N SER A 58 2.90 27.69 -1.83
CA SER A 58 1.89 28.29 -0.96
C SER A 58 2.46 28.52 0.45
N PRO A 59 2.07 29.59 1.18
CA PRO A 59 2.70 29.98 2.46
C PRO A 59 2.57 28.96 3.61
N GLU A 60 1.79 27.90 3.44
CA GLU A 60 1.55 26.86 4.46
C GLU A 60 2.47 25.63 4.35
N LEU A 61 3.30 25.52 3.31
CA LEU A 61 4.18 24.35 3.09
C LEU A 61 5.67 24.72 3.21
N PRO A 62 6.50 23.87 3.82
CA PRO A 62 7.94 24.11 3.89
C PRO A 62 8.55 24.16 2.48
N PRO A 63 9.62 24.94 2.26
CA PRO A 63 10.29 25.03 0.98
C PRO A 63 10.77 23.63 0.55
N THR A 64 10.27 23.15 -0.58
CA THR A 64 10.54 21.79 -1.08
C THR A 64 11.41 21.86 -2.33
N MET A 65 12.56 21.19 -2.28
CA MET A 65 13.47 21.07 -3.42
C MET A 65 13.18 19.79 -4.20
N LEU A 66 12.87 19.91 -5.49
CA LEU A 66 12.66 18.76 -6.36
C LEU A 66 13.95 18.42 -7.13
N PRO A 67 14.41 17.15 -7.10
CA PRO A 67 15.54 16.71 -7.90
C PRO A 67 15.15 16.74 -9.39
N SER A 68 15.93 17.44 -10.21
CA SER A 68 15.62 17.65 -11.64
C SER A 68 16.32 16.66 -12.59
N THR A 69 17.32 15.92 -12.12
CA THR A 69 18.15 15.03 -12.97
C THR A 69 18.27 13.61 -12.40
N SER A 70 18.57 12.64 -13.26
CA SER A 70 18.66 11.20 -12.91
C SER A 70 19.78 10.85 -11.92
N LEU A 71 20.78 11.73 -11.74
CA LEU A 71 21.88 11.54 -10.79
C LEU A 71 21.49 11.95 -9.36
N HIS A 72 20.51 12.83 -9.20
CA HIS A 72 20.10 13.34 -7.88
C HIS A 72 19.43 12.28 -6.99
N PRO A 73 18.54 11.40 -7.47
CA PRO A 73 18.01 10.30 -6.66
C PRO A 73 19.12 9.41 -6.10
N MET A 74 20.15 9.09 -6.91
CA MET A 74 21.28 8.27 -6.45
C MET A 74 22.03 8.97 -5.31
N PHE A 75 22.32 10.27 -5.44
CA PHE A 75 22.93 11.06 -4.37
C PHE A 75 22.06 11.09 -3.10
N LEU A 76 20.74 11.32 -3.23
CA LEU A 76 19.80 11.30 -2.11
C LEU A 76 19.75 9.95 -1.39
N PHE A 77 19.88 8.84 -2.11
CA PHE A 77 19.88 7.49 -1.52
C PHE A 77 21.24 7.09 -0.93
N MET A 78 22.35 7.60 -1.45
CA MET A 78 23.70 7.26 -0.99
C MET A 78 24.21 8.16 0.14
N ASP A 79 23.77 9.42 0.23
CA ASP A 79 24.27 10.40 1.21
C ASP A 79 23.60 10.30 2.60
N LYS A 80 22.73 9.31 2.85
CA LYS A 80 22.16 9.06 4.19
C LYS A 80 23.20 8.72 5.28
N GLN A 81 24.50 8.65 4.95
CA GLN A 81 25.55 8.21 5.88
C GLN A 81 26.84 9.05 5.89
N GLN A 82 27.05 10.07 5.02
CA GLN A 82 28.45 10.52 4.78
C GLN A 82 28.71 12.03 4.57
N THR A 83 27.90 12.96 5.08
CA THR A 83 28.35 14.36 5.22
C THR A 83 27.90 14.98 6.56
N SER A 84 28.85 15.49 7.37
CA SER A 84 28.57 16.06 8.69
C SER A 84 27.85 17.43 8.66
N LEU A 85 27.36 17.87 7.50
CA LEU A 85 26.74 19.18 7.29
C LEU A 85 25.26 19.11 6.86
N CYS A 86 24.77 17.96 6.38
CA CYS A 86 23.35 17.77 6.04
C CYS A 86 22.86 16.35 6.39
N SER A 87 22.12 16.20 7.49
CA SER A 87 21.38 14.96 7.75
C SER A 87 20.06 14.96 6.96
N LEU A 88 19.93 14.08 5.97
CA LEU A 88 18.67 13.89 5.23
C LEU A 88 17.75 12.91 5.98
N ASN A 89 16.77 13.47 6.69
CA ASN A 89 15.77 12.68 7.38
C ASN A 89 14.50 12.51 6.52
N SER A 90 13.88 11.34 6.62
CA SER A 90 12.56 11.10 6.04
C SER A 90 11.55 12.01 6.76
N GLN A 91 10.78 12.78 6.00
CA GLN A 91 9.67 13.56 6.54
C GLN A 91 8.43 13.28 5.71
N GLN A 92 7.47 12.56 6.28
CA GLN A 92 6.19 12.35 5.63
C GLN A 92 5.25 13.56 5.82
N PRO A 93 4.28 13.76 4.92
CA PRO A 93 3.21 14.74 5.13
C PRO A 93 2.49 14.54 6.46
N GLN A 94 1.97 15.62 7.04
CA GLN A 94 1.24 15.58 8.32
C GLN A 94 0.05 14.60 8.29
N SER A 95 -0.61 14.44 7.14
CA SER A 95 -1.70 13.47 6.97
C SER A 95 -1.25 12.04 7.22
N VAL A 96 -0.10 11.66 6.66
CA VAL A 96 0.52 10.33 6.81
C VAL A 96 0.91 10.11 8.27
N GLN A 97 1.61 11.06 8.89
CA GLN A 97 2.04 10.95 10.29
C GLN A 97 0.86 10.81 11.25
N THR A 98 -0.23 11.55 11.00
CA THR A 98 -1.42 11.53 11.86
C THR A 98 -2.18 10.21 11.75
N LEU A 99 -2.30 9.67 10.53
CA LEU A 99 -3.12 8.48 10.26
C LEU A 99 -2.37 7.16 10.43
N LEU A 100 -1.08 7.10 10.09
CA LEU A 100 -0.27 5.87 10.21
C LEU A 100 0.49 5.78 11.54
N GLY A 101 0.71 6.91 12.21
CA GLY A 101 1.41 6.97 13.50
C GLY A 101 2.81 7.54 13.37
N LYS A 102 3.39 7.89 14.52
CA LYS A 102 4.70 8.56 14.62
C LYS A 102 5.84 7.61 14.95
N ARG A 103 5.54 6.39 15.45
CA ARG A 103 6.56 5.38 15.80
C ARG A 103 6.68 4.33 14.70
N THR A 104 6.64 4.79 13.45
CA THR A 104 6.67 3.96 12.25
C THR A 104 8.04 3.97 11.60
N LEU A 105 8.34 2.93 10.81
CA LEU A 105 9.52 2.86 9.96
C LEU A 105 9.71 4.09 9.05
N LEU A 106 8.63 4.79 8.70
CA LEU A 106 8.69 5.96 7.81
C LEU A 106 9.18 7.23 8.51
N GLU A 107 8.98 7.32 9.83
CA GLU A 107 9.19 8.52 10.64
C GLU A 107 10.37 8.44 11.61
N VAL A 108 10.65 7.24 12.15
CA VAL A 108 11.80 7.08 13.05
C VAL A 108 13.12 7.20 12.26
N SER A 109 14.18 7.63 12.94
CA SER A 109 15.52 7.78 12.36
C SER A 109 16.56 6.96 13.13
N ASP A 110 17.75 6.83 12.54
CA ASP A 110 18.93 6.23 13.18
C ASP A 110 18.72 4.81 13.75
N GLU A 111 19.03 4.61 15.03
CA GLU A 111 18.98 3.30 15.69
C GLU A 111 17.56 2.77 15.82
N ASP A 112 16.56 3.62 16.04
CA ASP A 112 15.16 3.20 16.05
C ASP A 112 14.71 2.72 14.67
N HIS A 113 15.13 3.42 13.60
CA HIS A 113 14.87 2.96 12.24
C HIS A 113 15.54 1.61 11.97
N LYS A 114 16.81 1.43 12.35
CA LYS A 114 17.51 0.14 12.19
C LYS A 114 16.82 -0.98 12.96
N ARG A 115 16.41 -0.75 14.20
CA ARG A 115 15.70 -1.71 15.05
C ARG A 115 14.36 -2.13 14.45
N ILE A 116 13.52 -1.16 14.09
CA ILE A 116 12.19 -1.42 13.50
C ILE A 116 12.34 -2.09 12.12
N ARG A 117 13.27 -1.62 11.28
CA ARG A 117 13.56 -2.25 9.98
C ARG A 117 14.03 -3.68 10.14
N GLY A 118 14.93 -3.94 11.08
CA GLY A 118 15.42 -5.29 11.38
C GLY A 118 14.29 -6.22 11.81
N ALA A 119 13.38 -5.74 12.66
CA ALA A 119 12.20 -6.49 13.09
C ALA A 119 11.26 -6.82 11.92
N LEU A 120 10.93 -5.83 11.07
CA LEU A 120 10.07 -6.04 9.90
C LEU A 120 10.73 -6.95 8.84
N ASN A 121 12.06 -6.88 8.68
CA ASN A 121 12.80 -7.76 7.78
C ASN A 121 12.76 -9.22 8.23
N ALA A 122 12.58 -9.50 9.53
CA ALA A 122 12.44 -10.88 10.02
C ALA A 122 11.22 -11.59 9.42
N PHE A 123 10.14 -10.84 9.18
CA PHE A 123 8.92 -11.33 8.53
C PHE A 123 9.11 -11.54 7.01
N LEU A 124 10.00 -10.77 6.38
CA LEU A 124 10.27 -10.85 4.93
C LEU A 124 11.42 -11.79 4.57
N LYS A 125 11.91 -12.59 5.53
CA LYS A 125 12.99 -13.56 5.26
C LYS A 125 12.53 -14.63 4.26
N PRO A 126 13.41 -15.11 3.37
CA PRO A 126 13.06 -16.12 2.37
C PRO A 126 12.38 -17.37 2.95
N GLU A 127 12.80 -17.81 4.14
CA GLU A 127 12.22 -18.97 4.82
C GLU A 127 10.75 -18.74 5.19
N MET A 128 10.42 -17.53 5.66
CA MET A 128 9.06 -17.13 6.00
C MET A 128 8.20 -16.95 4.75
N LEU A 129 8.76 -16.32 3.71
CA LEU A 129 8.05 -16.12 2.43
C LEU A 129 7.58 -17.44 1.82
N LYS A 130 8.40 -18.50 1.91
CA LYS A 130 8.00 -19.85 1.45
C LYS A 130 6.77 -20.39 2.19
N GLN A 131 6.66 -20.13 3.50
CA GLN A 131 5.51 -20.55 4.30
C GLN A 131 4.25 -19.77 3.93
N TYR A 132 4.39 -18.52 3.47
CA TYR A 132 3.26 -17.69 3.06
C TYR A 132 2.64 -18.09 1.74
N VAL A 133 3.36 -18.82 0.87
CA VAL A 133 2.87 -19.23 -0.46
C VAL A 133 1.54 -19.98 -0.35
N GLY A 134 1.41 -20.91 0.59
CA GLY A 134 0.17 -21.68 0.77
C GLY A 134 -1.03 -20.80 1.14
N ASN A 135 -0.81 -19.85 2.06
CA ASN A 135 -1.86 -18.91 2.48
C ASN A 135 -2.22 -17.94 1.34
N MET A 136 -1.23 -17.44 0.61
CA MET A 136 -1.45 -16.59 -0.57
C MET A 136 -2.25 -17.32 -1.65
N ASP A 137 -1.83 -18.54 -2.01
CA ASP A 137 -2.51 -19.37 -3.01
C ASP A 137 -3.97 -19.65 -2.61
N GLY A 138 -4.22 -19.94 -1.33
CA GLY A 138 -5.56 -20.11 -0.80
C GLY A 138 -6.45 -18.86 -0.95
N GLU A 139 -5.92 -17.67 -0.66
CA GLU A 139 -6.66 -16.40 -0.86
C GLU A 139 -6.88 -16.09 -2.34
N ILE A 140 -5.91 -16.39 -3.20
CA ILE A 140 -5.99 -16.20 -4.65
C ILE A 140 -7.08 -17.10 -5.25
N LYS A 141 -7.09 -18.39 -4.93
CA LYS A 141 -8.10 -19.34 -5.41
C LYS A 141 -9.51 -18.91 -5.02
N LYS A 142 -9.72 -18.60 -3.73
CA LYS A 142 -11.00 -18.08 -3.22
C LYS A 142 -11.42 -16.80 -3.94
N HIS A 143 -10.48 -15.89 -4.21
CA HIS A 143 -10.78 -14.65 -4.92
C HIS A 143 -11.28 -14.91 -6.34
N PHE A 144 -10.64 -15.81 -7.09
CA PHE A 144 -11.09 -16.17 -8.43
C PHE A 144 -12.46 -16.88 -8.41
N GLU A 145 -12.66 -17.82 -7.50
CA GLU A 145 -13.94 -18.52 -7.31
C GLU A 145 -15.10 -17.54 -7.02
N MET A 146 -14.91 -16.62 -6.07
CA MET A 146 -15.96 -15.70 -5.65
C MET A 146 -16.22 -14.56 -6.63
N HIS A 147 -15.18 -14.06 -7.30
CA HIS A 147 -15.27 -12.79 -8.02
C HIS A 147 -15.11 -12.89 -9.53
N TRP A 148 -14.56 -13.99 -10.07
CA TRP A 148 -14.27 -14.11 -11.50
C TRP A 148 -15.08 -15.22 -12.18
N GLN A 149 -15.21 -16.39 -11.55
CA GLN A 149 -15.93 -17.52 -12.14
C GLN A 149 -17.37 -17.15 -12.50
N GLY A 150 -17.81 -17.56 -13.69
CA GLY A 150 -19.16 -17.29 -14.20
C GLY A 150 -19.44 -15.86 -14.67
N LYS A 151 -18.45 -14.95 -14.61
CA LYS A 151 -18.61 -13.57 -15.08
C LYS A 151 -17.98 -13.38 -16.46
N GLN A 152 -18.72 -12.76 -17.38
CA GLN A 152 -18.19 -12.41 -18.71
C GLN A 152 -17.28 -11.18 -18.67
N THR A 153 -17.57 -10.23 -17.78
CA THR A 153 -16.82 -8.98 -17.63
C THR A 153 -16.55 -8.70 -16.16
N VAL A 154 -15.35 -8.20 -15.86
CA VAL A 154 -14.94 -7.81 -14.51
C VAL A 154 -14.17 -6.50 -14.56
N THR A 155 -14.27 -5.72 -13.49
CA THR A 155 -13.41 -4.54 -13.29
C THR A 155 -12.21 -4.96 -12.45
N VAL A 156 -11.01 -4.95 -13.04
CA VAL A 156 -9.81 -5.55 -12.44
C VAL A 156 -9.31 -4.78 -11.21
N MET A 157 -9.23 -3.45 -11.27
CA MET A 157 -8.62 -2.65 -10.20
C MET A 157 -9.29 -2.85 -8.82
N PRO A 158 -10.63 -2.77 -8.66
CA PRO A 158 -11.28 -3.05 -7.38
C PRO A 158 -11.03 -4.49 -6.90
N LEU A 159 -11.02 -5.46 -7.82
CA LEU A 159 -10.78 -6.86 -7.48
C LEU A 159 -9.35 -7.08 -6.99
N MET A 160 -8.34 -6.48 -7.64
CA MET A 160 -6.95 -6.57 -7.17
C MET A 160 -6.76 -5.91 -5.81
N LYS A 161 -7.47 -4.80 -5.52
CA LYS A 161 -7.49 -4.21 -4.17
C LYS A 161 -8.09 -5.14 -3.14
N THR A 162 -9.22 -5.78 -3.44
CA THR A 162 -9.81 -6.79 -2.55
C THR A 162 -8.86 -7.95 -2.33
N LEU A 163 -8.22 -8.47 -3.39
CA LEU A 163 -7.26 -9.58 -3.30
C LEU A 163 -6.06 -9.22 -2.43
N THR A 164 -5.40 -8.08 -2.66
CA THR A 164 -4.21 -7.71 -1.88
C THR A 164 -4.55 -7.43 -0.43
N PHE A 165 -5.69 -6.79 -0.15
CA PHE A 165 -6.17 -6.61 1.22
C PHE A 165 -6.38 -7.95 1.92
N ASN A 166 -7.03 -8.88 1.23
CA ASN A 166 -7.32 -10.22 1.73
C ASN A 166 -6.07 -11.01 2.07
N ILE A 167 -5.09 -11.02 1.16
CA ILE A 167 -3.76 -11.62 1.40
C ILE A 167 -3.11 -10.97 2.62
N MET A 168 -3.09 -9.64 2.69
CA MET A 168 -2.46 -8.93 3.80
C MET A 168 -3.17 -9.21 5.13
N CYS A 169 -4.49 -9.35 5.16
CA CYS A 169 -5.22 -9.77 6.36
C CYS A 169 -4.77 -11.14 6.88
N SER A 170 -4.61 -12.10 5.98
CA SER A 170 -4.17 -13.45 6.34
C SER A 170 -2.71 -13.48 6.78
N LEU A 171 -1.81 -12.75 6.11
CA LEU A 171 -0.38 -12.78 6.40
C LEU A 171 0.05 -11.88 7.57
N VAL A 172 -0.64 -10.76 7.80
CA VAL A 172 -0.24 -9.79 8.83
C VAL A 172 -0.92 -10.07 10.16
N PHE A 173 -2.20 -10.45 10.13
CA PHE A 173 -3.02 -10.61 11.32
C PHE A 173 -3.40 -12.07 11.62
N ASN A 174 -3.23 -12.97 10.65
CA ASN A 174 -3.90 -14.28 10.63
C ASN A 174 -5.42 -14.14 10.81
N LEU A 175 -6.03 -13.20 10.06
CA LEU A 175 -7.44 -12.89 10.18
C LEU A 175 -8.25 -13.61 9.10
N GLU A 176 -9.03 -14.60 9.52
CA GLU A 176 -9.92 -15.37 8.66
C GLU A 176 -11.09 -14.53 8.11
N ASN A 177 -11.75 -15.06 7.08
CA ASN A 177 -12.95 -14.47 6.51
C ASN A 177 -14.09 -14.44 7.55
N GLY A 178 -14.80 -13.32 7.60
CA GLY A 178 -15.95 -13.13 8.49
C GLY A 178 -16.14 -11.68 8.89
N ALA A 179 -17.09 -11.45 9.79
CA ALA A 179 -17.53 -10.10 10.16
C ALA A 179 -16.41 -9.20 10.71
N ARG A 180 -15.39 -9.76 11.39
CA ARG A 180 -14.24 -8.97 11.89
C ARG A 180 -13.40 -8.43 10.75
N ARG A 181 -13.11 -9.26 9.74
CA ARG A 181 -12.36 -8.88 8.54
C ARG A 181 -13.13 -7.89 7.67
N GLU A 182 -14.42 -8.11 7.47
CA GLU A 182 -15.28 -7.20 6.69
C GLU A 182 -15.35 -5.79 7.29
N LYS A 183 -15.43 -5.69 8.63
CA LYS A 183 -15.35 -4.38 9.32
C LYS A 183 -13.99 -3.74 9.13
N PHE A 184 -12.92 -4.53 9.23
CA PHE A 184 -11.56 -4.04 9.06
C PHE A 184 -11.30 -3.50 7.65
N VAL A 185 -11.78 -4.17 6.59
CA VAL A 185 -11.75 -3.67 5.20
C VAL A 185 -12.32 -2.25 5.13
N LYS A 186 -13.56 -2.08 5.64
CA LYS A 186 -14.29 -0.80 5.56
C LYS A 186 -13.56 0.32 6.29
N TRP A 187 -13.02 0.05 7.47
CA TRP A 187 -12.24 1.05 8.20
C TRP A 187 -10.93 1.37 7.49
N PHE A 188 -10.28 0.37 6.90
CA PHE A 188 -9.03 0.58 6.19
C PHE A 188 -9.22 1.40 4.90
N GLU A 189 -10.26 1.13 4.11
CA GLU A 189 -10.61 1.98 2.97
C GLU A 189 -10.85 3.44 3.38
N GLN A 190 -11.58 3.64 4.50
CA GLN A 190 -11.78 4.97 5.08
C GLN A 190 -10.48 5.63 5.56
N LEU A 191 -9.52 4.87 6.09
CA LEU A 191 -8.19 5.36 6.42
C LEU A 191 -7.47 5.88 5.17
N ILE A 192 -7.41 5.07 4.10
CA ILE A 192 -6.68 5.40 2.87
C ILE A 192 -7.22 6.67 2.21
N GLU A 193 -8.54 6.88 2.22
CA GLU A 193 -9.16 8.11 1.70
C GLU A 193 -8.61 9.40 2.34
N GLY A 194 -8.15 9.33 3.59
CA GLY A 194 -7.62 10.47 4.33
C GLY A 194 -6.14 10.70 4.15
N VAL A 195 -5.37 9.65 3.83
CA VAL A 195 -3.90 9.72 3.69
C VAL A 195 -3.51 10.73 2.61
N TRP A 196 -4.22 10.68 1.48
CA TRP A 196 -4.01 11.57 0.33
C TRP A 196 -4.94 12.80 0.32
N SER A 197 -5.62 13.09 1.43
CA SER A 197 -6.52 14.24 1.54
C SER A 197 -5.85 15.45 2.19
N ILE A 198 -6.46 16.63 2.03
CA ILE A 198 -6.04 17.83 2.75
C ILE A 198 -6.26 17.58 4.25
N PRO A 199 -5.24 17.77 5.13
CA PRO A 199 -5.28 17.39 6.54
C PRO A 199 -6.12 18.36 7.41
N VAL A 200 -7.39 18.56 7.03
CA VAL A 200 -8.33 19.45 7.72
C VAL A 200 -9.24 18.61 8.61
N ASN A 201 -9.11 18.78 9.93
CA ASN A 201 -9.90 18.04 10.91
C ASN A 201 -11.24 18.73 11.22
N PHE A 202 -12.13 18.80 10.24
CA PHE A 202 -13.52 19.21 10.45
C PHE A 202 -14.49 18.02 10.36
N PRO A 203 -15.61 18.04 11.09
CA PRO A 203 -16.69 17.07 10.91
C PRO A 203 -17.04 16.93 9.41
N PHE A 204 -17.36 15.71 8.97
CA PHE A 204 -17.70 15.38 7.58
C PHE A 204 -16.55 15.40 6.55
N THR A 205 -15.36 15.87 6.89
CA THR A 205 -14.20 15.76 6.00
C THR A 205 -13.72 14.31 5.85
N ARG A 206 -13.06 14.00 4.72
CA ARG A 206 -12.36 12.71 4.54
C ARG A 206 -11.37 12.48 5.68
N PHE A 207 -10.53 13.48 5.96
CA PHE A 207 -9.52 13.41 6.99
C PHE A 207 -10.08 13.10 8.39
N ASN A 208 -11.16 13.78 8.83
CA ASN A 208 -11.78 13.48 10.11
C ASN A 208 -12.35 12.05 10.18
N ARG A 209 -13.00 11.56 9.11
CA ARG A 209 -13.47 10.17 9.06
C ARG A 209 -12.31 9.18 9.13
N SER A 210 -11.20 9.47 8.47
CA SER A 210 -9.99 8.65 8.50
C SER A 210 -9.36 8.62 9.89
N ILE A 211 -9.38 9.73 10.65
CA ILE A 211 -8.95 9.75 12.06
C ILE A 211 -9.81 8.78 12.88
N GLN A 212 -11.13 8.82 12.73
CA GLN A 212 -12.02 7.90 13.46
C GLN A 212 -11.78 6.43 13.06
N ALA A 213 -11.59 6.17 11.77
CA ALA A 213 -11.24 4.85 11.26
C ALA A 213 -9.89 4.37 11.82
N THR A 214 -8.92 5.27 11.92
CA THR A 214 -7.60 5.01 12.52
C THR A 214 -7.74 4.51 13.95
N THR A 215 -8.56 5.17 14.78
CA THR A 215 -8.80 4.75 16.16
C THR A 215 -9.43 3.35 16.22
N ARG A 216 -10.41 3.06 15.35
CA ARG A 216 -11.05 1.72 15.30
C ARG A 216 -10.06 0.64 14.88
N ILE A 217 -9.22 0.92 13.89
CA ILE A 217 -8.16 0.01 13.44
C ILE A 217 -7.16 -0.23 14.58
N GLN A 218 -6.68 0.82 15.23
CA GLN A 218 -5.74 0.71 16.35
C GLN A 218 -6.29 -0.19 17.46
N ASN A 219 -7.55 -0.01 17.85
CA ASN A 219 -8.20 -0.86 18.85
C ASN A 219 -8.27 -2.32 18.38
N LEU A 220 -8.69 -2.56 17.13
CA LEU A 220 -8.75 -3.92 16.58
C LEU A 220 -7.39 -4.61 16.55
N ILE A 221 -6.31 -3.89 16.22
CA ILE A 221 -4.94 -4.44 16.22
C ILE A 221 -4.48 -4.73 17.65
N MET A 222 -4.76 -3.83 18.61
CA MET A 222 -4.47 -4.07 20.02
C MET A 222 -5.19 -5.31 20.55
N ASP A 223 -6.47 -5.49 20.21
CA ASP A 223 -7.24 -6.68 20.58
C ASP A 223 -6.56 -7.96 20.04
N ILE A 224 -6.11 -7.95 18.78
CA ILE A 224 -5.37 -9.07 18.18
C ILE A 224 -4.06 -9.35 18.92
N ILE A 225 -3.31 -8.31 19.30
CA ILE A 225 -2.08 -8.43 20.09
C ILE A 225 -2.38 -9.10 21.44
N HIS A 226 -3.42 -8.65 22.14
CA HIS A 226 -3.83 -9.22 23.43
C HIS A 226 -4.25 -10.69 23.27
N GLU A 227 -5.09 -11.02 22.30
CA GLU A 227 -5.51 -12.39 22.00
C GLU A 227 -4.33 -13.32 21.70
N LYS A 228 -3.32 -12.84 20.96
CA LYS A 228 -2.11 -13.63 20.65
C LYS A 228 -1.24 -13.85 21.89
N ARG A 229 -1.13 -12.85 22.77
CA ARG A 229 -0.39 -12.98 24.04
C ARG A 229 -1.06 -13.98 24.99
N SER A 230 -2.38 -13.93 25.13
CA SER A 230 -3.12 -14.87 26.00
C SER A 230 -2.97 -16.31 25.51
N ARG A 231 -3.17 -16.55 24.20
CA ARG A 231 -3.00 -17.89 23.61
C ARG A 231 -1.58 -18.45 23.78
N LYS A 232 -0.55 -17.61 23.70
CA LYS A 232 0.84 -18.01 23.93
C LYS A 232 1.04 -18.56 25.35
N GLN A 233 0.41 -17.96 26.35
CA GLN A 233 0.51 -18.38 27.75
C GLN A 233 -0.21 -19.71 28.00
N GLU A 234 -1.31 -19.96 27.29
CA GLU A 234 -2.14 -21.16 27.47
C GLU A 234 -1.58 -22.40 26.75
N ALA A 235 -1.01 -22.24 25.55
CA ALA A 235 -0.69 -23.37 24.67
C ALA A 235 0.82 -23.63 24.47
N ASN A 236 1.72 -22.78 24.96
CA ASN A 236 3.16 -22.79 24.62
C ASN A 236 3.45 -22.87 23.09
N TYR A 237 2.45 -22.58 22.26
CA TYR A 237 2.52 -22.66 20.81
C TYR A 237 2.63 -21.25 20.27
N LEU A 238 3.77 -20.93 19.67
CA LEU A 238 3.92 -19.74 18.86
C LEU A 238 3.71 -20.12 17.40
N ASP A 239 2.51 -19.85 16.90
CA ASP A 239 2.27 -19.85 15.48
C ASP A 239 2.95 -18.62 14.88
N HIS A 240 4.12 -18.79 14.25
CA HIS A 240 4.89 -17.68 13.65
C HIS A 240 4.39 -17.32 12.24
N ASN A 241 3.17 -17.74 11.90
CA ASN A 241 2.65 -17.66 10.55
C ASN A 241 2.19 -16.25 10.15
N ASP A 242 2.23 -15.28 11.06
CA ASP A 242 1.86 -13.89 10.79
C ASP A 242 2.80 -12.84 11.38
N LEU A 243 2.74 -11.63 10.82
CA LEU A 243 3.62 -10.52 11.19
C LEU A 243 3.51 -10.16 12.67
N ILE A 244 2.30 -10.06 13.23
CA ILE A 244 2.14 -9.68 14.64
C ILE A 244 2.79 -10.72 15.54
N SER A 245 2.54 -12.01 15.29
CA SER A 245 3.16 -13.09 16.07
C SER A 245 4.70 -13.06 15.96
N SER A 246 5.23 -12.79 14.77
CA SER A 246 6.67 -12.61 14.54
C SER A 246 7.23 -11.43 15.35
N LEU A 247 6.61 -10.25 15.29
CA LEU A 247 7.06 -9.07 16.03
C LEU A 247 6.99 -9.27 17.55
N LEU A 248 5.97 -9.98 18.04
CA LEU A 248 5.81 -10.32 19.46
C LEU A 248 6.82 -11.35 19.97
N SER A 249 7.41 -12.16 19.08
CA SER A 249 8.42 -13.16 19.46
C SER A 249 9.84 -12.59 19.52
N LEU A 250 10.10 -11.46 18.84
CA LEU A 250 11.40 -10.80 18.87
C LEU A 250 11.78 -10.31 20.28
N ARG A 251 13.05 -10.47 20.62
CA ARG A 251 13.64 -10.05 21.90
C ARG A 251 14.89 -9.20 21.64
N GLY A 252 15.14 -8.25 22.53
CA GLY A 252 16.39 -7.51 22.60
C GLY A 252 17.49 -8.30 23.30
N ASP A 253 18.69 -7.71 23.37
CA ASP A 253 19.88 -8.33 23.98
C ASP A 253 19.69 -8.61 25.48
N ASP A 254 18.85 -7.81 26.15
CA ASP A 254 18.45 -7.95 27.55
C ASP A 254 17.30 -8.93 27.77
N ASN A 255 16.90 -9.68 26.72
CA ASN A 255 15.73 -10.54 26.69
C ASN A 255 14.39 -9.80 26.93
N ALA A 256 14.37 -8.46 26.84
CA ALA A 256 13.14 -7.68 26.87
C ALA A 256 12.44 -7.73 25.50
N THR A 257 11.17 -7.30 25.47
CA THR A 257 10.42 -7.15 24.20
C THR A 257 11.10 -6.12 23.30
N LEU A 258 11.44 -6.52 22.07
CA LEU A 258 12.16 -5.65 21.13
C LEU A 258 11.36 -4.41 20.71
N LEU A 259 10.04 -4.56 20.56
CA LEU A 259 9.11 -3.51 20.16
C LEU A 259 8.02 -3.35 21.22
N SER A 260 7.62 -2.09 21.46
CA SER A 260 6.44 -1.77 22.26
C SER A 260 5.14 -2.05 21.49
N ASP A 261 4.02 -2.22 22.21
CA ASP A 261 2.72 -2.49 21.56
C ASP A 261 2.32 -1.36 20.60
N GLN A 262 2.61 -0.10 20.95
CA GLN A 262 2.36 1.02 20.06
C GLN A 262 3.23 0.97 18.80
N GLU A 263 4.50 0.58 18.90
CA GLU A 263 5.36 0.39 17.73
C GLU A 263 4.86 -0.75 16.84
N ILE A 264 4.37 -1.85 17.42
CA ILE A 264 3.77 -2.94 16.64
C ILE A 264 2.54 -2.44 15.89
N VAL A 265 1.62 -1.75 16.57
CA VAL A 265 0.40 -1.20 15.94
C VAL A 265 0.73 -0.21 14.82
N ASP A 266 1.65 0.72 15.06
CA ASP A 266 2.07 1.72 14.08
C ASP A 266 2.69 1.05 12.84
N ASN A 267 3.62 0.11 13.04
CA ASN A 267 4.34 -0.51 11.93
C ASN A 267 3.50 -1.52 11.15
N VAL A 268 2.60 -2.25 11.82
CA VAL A 268 1.65 -3.16 11.15
C VAL A 268 0.71 -2.37 10.23
N ARG A 269 0.23 -1.19 10.65
CA ARG A 269 -0.55 -0.31 9.79
C ARG A 269 0.25 0.18 8.58
N VAL A 270 1.53 0.51 8.75
CA VAL A 270 2.40 0.90 7.64
C VAL A 270 2.63 -0.26 6.67
N VAL A 271 2.83 -1.48 7.16
CA VAL A 271 2.96 -2.67 6.30
C VAL A 271 1.68 -2.91 5.50
N MET A 272 0.51 -2.81 6.14
CA MET A 272 -0.78 -2.89 5.47
C MET A 272 -0.94 -1.81 4.38
N PHE A 273 -0.62 -0.56 4.71
CA PHE A 273 -0.66 0.57 3.79
C PHE A 273 0.24 0.33 2.56
N ALA A 274 1.48 -0.06 2.80
CA ALA A 274 2.46 -0.30 1.75
C ALA A 274 2.05 -1.45 0.83
N GLY A 275 1.57 -2.57 1.39
CA GLY A 275 1.22 -3.77 0.62
C GLY A 275 -0.11 -3.69 -0.13
N TYR A 276 -1.03 -2.81 0.27
CA TYR A 276 -2.38 -2.72 -0.29
C TYR A 276 -2.42 -2.06 -1.68
N ASP A 277 -2.04 -0.79 -1.78
CA ASP A 277 -2.18 -0.03 -3.02
C ASP A 277 -1.07 -0.38 -4.04
N THR A 278 0.19 -0.52 -3.60
CA THR A 278 1.30 -0.76 -4.52
C THR A 278 1.15 -2.08 -5.29
N SER A 279 0.84 -3.17 -4.57
CA SER A 279 0.63 -4.49 -5.16
C SER A 279 -0.62 -4.53 -6.03
N SER A 280 -1.71 -3.87 -5.63
CA SER A 280 -2.95 -3.90 -6.42
C SER A 280 -2.79 -3.14 -7.73
N PHE A 281 -2.06 -2.01 -7.72
CA PHE A 281 -1.69 -1.30 -8.93
C PHE A 281 -0.79 -2.14 -9.82
N LEU A 282 0.27 -2.75 -9.27
CA LEU A 282 1.16 -3.64 -10.01
C LEU A 282 0.40 -4.76 -10.71
N LEU A 283 -0.45 -5.49 -9.98
CA LEU A 283 -1.25 -6.59 -10.53
C LEU A 283 -2.21 -6.10 -11.61
N THR A 284 -2.83 -4.94 -11.42
CA THR A 284 -3.74 -4.38 -12.42
C THR A 284 -3.00 -4.01 -13.70
N PHE A 285 -1.83 -3.37 -13.60
CA PHE A 285 -1.01 -3.04 -14.75
C PHE A 285 -0.44 -4.30 -15.42
N LEU A 286 -0.08 -5.33 -14.64
CA LEU A 286 0.35 -6.62 -15.15
C LEU A 286 -0.77 -7.24 -16.01
N ILE A 287 -1.98 -7.36 -15.48
CA ILE A 287 -3.13 -7.91 -16.22
C ILE A 287 -3.40 -7.10 -17.48
N ARG A 288 -3.38 -5.77 -17.38
CA ARG A 288 -3.55 -4.88 -18.54
C ARG A 288 -2.46 -5.10 -19.59
N HIS A 289 -1.20 -5.26 -19.17
CA HIS A 289 -0.08 -5.46 -20.10
C HIS A 289 -0.20 -6.81 -20.81
N LEU A 290 -0.49 -7.89 -20.06
CA LEU A 290 -0.69 -9.22 -20.61
C LEU A 290 -1.88 -9.30 -21.57
N ALA A 291 -2.96 -8.56 -21.29
CA ALA A 291 -4.12 -8.49 -22.18
C ALA A 291 -3.81 -7.77 -23.52
N ASN A 292 -2.85 -6.86 -23.54
CA ASN A 292 -2.50 -6.06 -24.72
C ASN A 292 -1.27 -6.58 -25.49
N ASP A 293 -0.50 -7.50 -24.92
CA ASP A 293 0.67 -8.11 -25.56
C ASP A 293 0.55 -9.65 -25.60
N PRO A 294 -0.02 -10.21 -26.68
CA PRO A 294 -0.17 -11.65 -26.85
C PRO A 294 1.15 -12.42 -26.90
N VAL A 295 2.26 -11.77 -27.31
CA VAL A 295 3.57 -12.41 -27.41
C VAL A 295 4.12 -12.67 -26.01
N VAL A 296 4.07 -11.65 -25.15
CA VAL A 296 4.46 -11.78 -23.74
C VAL A 296 3.55 -12.78 -23.02
N TYR A 297 2.24 -12.69 -23.25
CA TYR A 297 1.28 -13.64 -22.66
C TYR A 297 1.59 -15.10 -23.02
N ALA A 298 1.83 -15.38 -24.32
CA ALA A 298 2.18 -16.72 -24.77
C ALA A 298 3.53 -17.21 -24.21
N ALA A 299 4.50 -16.31 -24.01
CA ALA A 299 5.78 -16.66 -23.40
C ALA A 299 5.61 -17.09 -21.93
N ILE A 300 4.78 -16.39 -21.16
CA ILE A 300 4.50 -16.74 -19.75
C ILE A 300 3.77 -18.08 -19.65
N LEU A 301 2.76 -18.33 -20.49
CA LEU A 301 2.05 -19.62 -20.51
C LEU A 301 2.98 -20.81 -20.79
N LYS A 302 3.99 -20.64 -21.65
CA LYS A 302 5.00 -21.66 -21.92
C LYS A 302 5.89 -21.96 -20.71
N VAL A 303 6.14 -20.96 -19.86
CA VAL A 303 6.92 -21.13 -18.63
C VAL A 303 6.09 -21.89 -17.60
N ASP A 304 4.84 -21.48 -17.39
CA ASP A 304 3.94 -22.10 -16.41
C ASP A 304 3.68 -23.59 -16.72
N THR A 305 3.39 -23.91 -17.98
CA THR A 305 3.22 -25.31 -18.42
C THR A 305 4.45 -26.18 -18.14
N ARG A 306 5.68 -25.65 -18.25
CA ARG A 306 6.90 -26.40 -17.90
C ARG A 306 7.02 -26.68 -16.41
N TYR A 307 6.62 -25.73 -15.55
CA TYR A 307 6.63 -25.95 -14.10
C TYR A 307 5.65 -27.03 -13.69
N VAL A 308 4.41 -26.99 -14.20
CA VAL A 308 3.40 -28.02 -13.92
C VAL A 308 3.86 -29.41 -14.38
N HIS A 309 4.50 -29.51 -15.55
CA HIS A 309 5.03 -30.79 -16.04
C HIS A 309 6.22 -31.27 -15.20
N THR A 310 7.10 -30.38 -14.77
CA THR A 310 8.25 -30.74 -13.91
C THR A 310 7.80 -31.22 -12.53
N GLU A 311 6.76 -30.62 -11.96
CA GLU A 311 6.18 -31.03 -10.67
C GLU A 311 5.47 -32.39 -10.77
N LEU A 312 4.74 -32.64 -11.87
CA LEU A 312 4.15 -33.96 -12.16
C LEU A 312 5.23 -35.04 -12.37
N ASP A 313 6.31 -34.73 -13.10
CA ASP A 313 7.41 -35.67 -13.32
C ASP A 313 8.18 -36.02 -12.03
N LEU A 314 8.23 -35.10 -11.06
CA LEU A 314 8.83 -35.33 -9.74
C LEU A 314 7.91 -36.13 -8.80
N LEU A 315 6.58 -36.02 -8.96
CA LEU A 315 5.61 -36.82 -8.20
C LEU A 315 5.44 -38.25 -8.72
N HIS A 316 5.89 -38.51 -9.96
CA HIS A 316 5.86 -39.84 -10.61
C HIS A 316 7.18 -40.64 -10.48
N ARG A 317 8.16 -40.16 -9.70
CA ARG A 317 9.40 -40.88 -9.33
C ARG A 317 9.42 -41.21 -7.84
#